data_AF-A0A7S2X4Y7-F1
#
_entry.id   AF-A0A7S2X4Y7-F1
#
_cell.length_a   1.000
_cell.length_b   1.000
_cell.length_c   1.000
_cell.angle_alpha   90.00
_cell.angle_beta   90.00
_cell.angle_gamma   90.00
#
_symmetry.space_group_name_H-M   'P 1'
#
loop_
_entity.id
_entity.type
_entity.pdbx_description
1 polymer ?
#
loop_
_entity_poly.entity_id
_entity_poly.type
_entity_poly.pdbx_seq_one_letter_code
_entity_poly.pdbx_strand_id
1 'polypeptide(L)'
;PKLVEGLKKLSKSDPLVVCEAGENGEHVVAGCGELHVEICLKDLQDEYAQVPIIISDPVVSYRETVSELSSITCLSKSPNKHNRLYMQAEPMADELTDEIEAGTAGPKTDPKERIKIFSEKYDWDKTEASKVWCFGPDTTGPNVVVDTTQGVQYLN
;
A
#
# COMPACT_ATOMS: atom_id res chain seq x y z
N PRO A 1 -0.82 22.97 -19.33
CA PRO A 1 -1.62 23.79 -18.38
C PRO A 1 -0.78 24.19 -17.17
N LYS A 2 -0.83 25.46 -16.75
CA LYS A 2 0.11 26.03 -15.76
C LYS A 2 0.16 25.25 -14.43
N LEU A 3 -0.99 24.80 -13.91
CA LEU A 3 -1.05 24.05 -12.65
C LEU A 3 -0.35 22.69 -12.75
N VAL A 4 -0.62 21.91 -13.80
CA VAL A 4 0.00 20.58 -14.01
C VAL A 4 1.52 20.70 -14.19
N GLU A 5 1.99 21.74 -14.88
CA GLU A 5 3.42 22.02 -15.00
C GLU A 5 4.03 22.47 -13.67
N GLY A 6 3.31 23.27 -12.89
CA GLY A 6 3.72 23.68 -11.55
C GLY A 6 3.87 22.51 -10.59
N LEU A 7 2.89 21.60 -10.54
CA LEU A 7 2.94 20.39 -9.71
C LEU A 7 4.12 19.48 -10.11
N LYS A 8 4.40 19.33 -11.41
CA LYS A 8 5.56 18.59 -11.89
C LYS A 8 6.90 19.24 -11.52
N LYS A 9 6.95 20.57 -11.38
CA LYS A 9 8.15 21.27 -10.89
C LYS A 9 8.28 21.09 -9.38
N LEU A 10 7.19 21.22 -8.63
CA LEU A 10 7.16 21.02 -7.18
C LEU A 10 7.67 19.62 -6.80
N SER A 11 7.16 18.57 -7.46
CA SER A 11 7.62 17.18 -7.25
C SER A 11 9.08 16.93 -7.66
N LYS A 12 9.68 17.81 -8.48
CA LYS A 12 11.12 17.77 -8.79
C LYS A 12 11.97 18.56 -7.80
N SER A 13 11.40 19.61 -7.21
CA SER A 13 12.07 20.44 -6.21
C SER A 13 12.17 19.74 -4.87
N ASP A 14 11.11 19.04 -4.46
CA ASP A 14 11.06 18.31 -3.19
C ASP A 14 10.77 16.81 -3.41
N PRO A 15 11.70 15.91 -3.04
CA PRO A 15 11.50 14.46 -3.19
C PRO A 15 10.46 13.87 -2.22
N LEU A 16 10.10 14.57 -1.15
CA LEU A 16 9.10 14.12 -0.18
C LEU A 16 7.68 14.50 -0.57
N VAL A 17 7.53 15.39 -1.55
CA VAL A 17 6.21 15.81 -2.03
C VAL A 17 5.70 14.85 -3.09
N VAL A 18 4.56 14.22 -2.80
CA VAL A 18 3.86 13.35 -3.75
C VAL A 18 2.64 14.10 -4.26
N CYS A 19 2.58 14.30 -5.58
CA CYS A 19 1.45 14.92 -6.25
C CYS A 19 0.63 13.86 -6.97
N GLU A 20 -0.61 13.64 -6.54
CA GLU A 20 -1.53 12.69 -7.13
C GLU A 20 -2.71 13.41 -7.80
N ALA A 21 -3.18 12.88 -8.91
CA ALA A 21 -4.40 13.36 -9.56
C ALA A 21 -5.51 12.35 -9.27
N GLY A 22 -6.51 12.77 -8.48
CA GLY A 22 -7.68 11.97 -8.18
C GLY A 22 -8.59 11.79 -9.40
N GLU A 23 -9.36 10.72 -9.41
CA GLU A 23 -10.31 10.41 -10.50
C GLU A 23 -11.41 11.47 -10.66
N ASN A 24 -11.69 12.23 -9.59
CA ASN A 24 -12.64 13.34 -9.57
C ASN A 24 -12.10 14.61 -10.23
N GLY A 25 -10.84 14.61 -10.69
CA GLY A 25 -10.16 15.78 -11.24
C GLY A 25 -9.52 16.69 -10.18
N GLU A 26 -9.50 16.26 -8.92
CA GLU A 26 -8.80 16.94 -7.83
C GLU A 26 -7.30 16.62 -7.85
N HIS A 27 -6.48 17.59 -7.45
CA HIS A 27 -5.04 17.40 -7.32
C HIS A 27 -4.67 17.39 -5.83
N VAL A 28 -4.14 16.27 -5.36
CA VAL A 28 -3.72 16.08 -3.98
C VAL A 28 -2.22 16.26 -3.89
N VAL A 29 -1.78 17.10 -2.95
CA VAL A 29 -0.36 17.30 -2.62
C VAL A 29 -0.13 16.74 -1.23
N ALA A 30 0.58 15.62 -1.16
CA ALA A 30 0.98 15.00 0.09
C ALA A 30 2.38 15.47 0.49
N GLY A 31 2.54 15.82 1.77
CA GLY A 31 3.81 16.22 2.37
C GLY A 31 3.98 15.66 3.78
N CYS A 32 5.19 15.80 4.32
CA CYS A 32 5.60 15.23 5.62
C CYS A 32 4.88 15.85 6.85
N GLY A 33 4.31 17.06 6.73
CA GLY A 33 3.62 17.72 7.83
C GLY A 33 2.94 19.02 7.41
N GLU A 34 2.17 19.61 8.33
CA GLU A 34 1.36 20.81 8.08
C GLU A 34 2.19 21.98 7.52
N LEU A 35 3.24 22.37 8.24
CA LEU A 35 4.14 23.45 7.81
C LEU A 35 4.78 23.17 6.44
N HIS A 36 5.12 21.92 6.17
CA HIS A 36 5.71 21.53 4.90
C HIS A 36 4.70 21.73 3.76
N VAL A 37 3.46 21.27 3.94
CA VAL A 37 2.39 21.45 2.95
C VAL A 37 2.08 22.93 2.73
N GLU A 38 2.04 23.74 3.79
CA GLU A 38 1.84 25.19 3.66
C GLU A 38 2.91 25.89 2.82
N ILE A 39 4.19 25.57 3.05
CA ILE A 39 5.30 26.13 2.28
C ILE A 39 5.21 25.66 0.81
N CYS A 40 4.97 24.37 0.57
CA CYS A 40 4.84 23.84 -0.78
C CYS A 40 3.69 24.47 -1.57
N LEU A 41 2.55 24.73 -0.91
CA LEU A 41 1.41 25.39 -1.54
C LEU A 41 1.71 26.85 -1.88
N LYS A 42 2.44 27.55 -1.00
CA LYS A 42 2.90 28.91 -1.26
C LYS A 42 3.85 28.97 -2.46
N ASP A 43 4.84 28.08 -2.50
CA ASP A 43 5.79 28.02 -3.62
C ASP A 43 5.09 27.64 -4.94
N LEU A 44 4.10 26.75 -4.87
CA LEU A 44 3.27 26.40 -6.02
C LEU A 44 2.51 27.62 -6.56
N GLN A 45 1.95 28.45 -5.68
CA GLN A 45 1.19 29.64 -6.07
C GLN A 45 2.09 30.78 -6.57
N ASP A 46 3.19 31.07 -5.87
CA ASP A 46 4.02 32.25 -6.10
C ASP A 46 5.11 32.02 -7.16
N GLU A 47 5.75 30.85 -7.18
CA GLU A 47 6.93 30.58 -8.01
C GLU A 47 6.64 29.66 -9.20
N TYR A 48 5.91 28.55 -9.00
CA TYR A 48 5.80 27.51 -10.03
C TYR A 48 4.63 27.69 -10.99
N ALA A 49 3.40 27.83 -10.46
CA ALA A 49 2.19 27.95 -11.26
C ALA A 49 1.84 29.42 -11.57
N GLN A 50 2.14 30.36 -10.65
CA GLN A 50 1.84 31.79 -10.77
C GLN A 50 0.35 32.05 -11.07
N VAL A 51 -0.53 31.28 -10.42
CA VAL A 51 -1.99 31.33 -10.59
C VAL A 51 -2.61 31.16 -9.21
N PRO A 52 -3.68 31.90 -8.86
CA PRO A 52 -4.41 31.69 -7.62
C PRO A 52 -5.01 30.27 -7.58
N ILE A 53 -4.72 29.54 -6.52
CA ILE A 53 -5.21 28.17 -6.28
C ILE A 53 -6.26 28.17 -5.17
N ILE A 54 -7.24 27.27 -5.28
CA ILE A 54 -8.22 27.03 -4.23
C ILE A 54 -7.71 25.83 -3.43
N ILE A 55 -7.50 26.04 -2.14
CA ILE A 55 -6.91 25.07 -1.21
C ILE A 55 -8.01 24.64 -0.25
N SER A 56 -8.19 23.33 -0.08
CA SER A 56 -9.07 22.74 0.95
C SER A 56 -8.31 22.56 2.26
N ASP A 57 -9.04 22.30 3.34
CA ASP A 57 -8.42 21.99 4.64
C ASP A 57 -7.47 20.79 4.55
N PRO A 58 -6.35 20.78 5.28
CA PRO A 58 -5.40 19.68 5.28
C PRO A 58 -6.06 18.42 5.85
N VAL A 59 -5.85 17.29 5.17
CA VAL A 59 -6.38 15.99 5.57
C VAL A 59 -5.22 15.04 5.84
N VAL A 60 -5.37 14.21 6.87
CA VAL A 60 -4.41 13.15 7.20
C VAL A 60 -4.76 11.88 6.44
N SER A 61 -3.76 11.19 5.91
CA SER A 61 -3.96 9.89 5.28
C SER A 61 -4.24 8.82 6.33
N TYR A 62 -5.32 8.08 6.13
CA TYR A 62 -5.67 6.93 6.96
C TYR A 62 -5.18 5.64 6.30
N ARG A 63 -4.89 4.63 7.14
CA ARG A 63 -4.62 3.27 6.71
C ARG A 63 -5.70 2.36 7.29
N GLU A 64 -6.05 1.32 6.55
CA GLU A 64 -7.05 0.34 6.94
C GLU A 64 -6.34 -0.94 7.39
N THR A 65 -6.86 -1.58 8.44
CA THR A 65 -6.38 -2.87 8.93
C THR A 65 -7.54 -3.72 9.45
N VAL A 66 -7.33 -5.02 9.56
CA VAL A 66 -8.27 -5.96 10.18
C VAL A 66 -7.89 -6.18 11.64
N SER A 67 -8.86 -6.28 12.54
CA SER A 67 -8.61 -6.49 13.97
C SER A 67 -8.67 -7.95 14.39
N GLU A 68 -9.43 -8.77 13.68
CA GLU A 68 -9.70 -10.16 14.03
C GLU A 68 -9.84 -11.01 12.75
N LEU A 69 -9.73 -12.32 12.90
CA LEU A 69 -10.00 -13.26 11.82
C LEU A 69 -11.42 -13.06 11.28
N SER A 70 -11.54 -13.06 9.95
CA SER A 70 -12.82 -12.96 9.26
C SER A 70 -13.81 -14.02 9.74
N SER A 71 -14.93 -13.59 10.32
CA SER A 71 -15.98 -14.47 10.87
C SER A 71 -16.62 -15.42 9.84
N ILE A 72 -16.59 -15.03 8.56
CA ILE A 72 -17.14 -15.81 7.46
C ILE A 72 -16.10 -15.82 6.33
N THR A 73 -15.93 -16.97 5.68
CA THR A 73 -15.16 -17.06 4.45
C THR A 73 -15.87 -16.30 3.32
N CYS A 74 -15.26 -15.22 2.85
CA CYS A 74 -15.81 -14.39 1.79
C CYS A 74 -15.74 -15.13 0.45
N LEU A 75 -16.84 -15.16 -0.30
CA LEU A 75 -16.93 -15.74 -1.64
C LEU A 75 -17.16 -14.64 -2.68
N SER A 76 -16.31 -14.58 -3.69
CA SER A 76 -16.51 -13.75 -4.88
C SER A 76 -16.63 -14.62 -6.14
N LYS A 77 -17.46 -14.19 -7.09
CA LYS A 77 -17.64 -14.86 -8.38
C LYS A 77 -17.29 -13.90 -9.51
N SER A 78 -16.62 -14.42 -10.54
CA SER A 78 -16.36 -13.64 -11.75
C SER A 78 -17.66 -13.26 -12.47
N PRO A 79 -17.68 -12.18 -13.29
CA PRO A 79 -18.87 -11.78 -14.05
C PRO A 79 -19.42 -12.88 -14.98
N ASN A 80 -18.54 -13.70 -15.55
CA ASN A 80 -18.92 -14.86 -16.36
C ASN A 80 -19.39 -16.08 -15.54
N LYS A 81 -19.40 -15.99 -14.20
CA LYS A 81 -19.81 -17.01 -13.23
C LYS A 81 -18.99 -18.32 -13.23
N HIS A 82 -17.87 -18.37 -13.93
CA HIS A 82 -17.03 -19.57 -14.03
C HIS A 82 -16.02 -19.68 -12.88
N ASN A 83 -15.51 -18.55 -12.39
CA ASN A 83 -14.50 -18.52 -11.34
C ASN A 83 -15.13 -18.17 -10.00
N ARG A 84 -14.66 -18.83 -8.95
CA ARG A 84 -15.06 -18.58 -7.57
C ARG A 84 -13.79 -18.45 -6.73
N LEU A 85 -13.68 -17.36 -5.99
CA LEU A 85 -12.57 -17.10 -5.08
C LEU A 85 -13.11 -17.08 -3.65
N TYR A 86 -12.44 -17.82 -2.77
CA TYR A 86 -12.72 -17.83 -1.34
C TYR A 86 -11.52 -17.23 -0.61
N MET A 87 -11.76 -16.26 0.27
CA MET A 87 -10.70 -15.59 1.03
C MET A 87 -11.16 -15.32 2.46
N GLN A 88 -10.19 -15.33 3.38
CA GLN A 88 -10.31 -14.81 4.74
C GLN A 88 -9.13 -13.89 4.99
N ALA A 89 -9.36 -12.85 5.77
CA ALA A 89 -8.32 -11.96 6.25
C ALA A 89 -8.14 -12.18 7.76
N GLU A 90 -6.88 -12.11 8.20
CA GLU A 90 -6.47 -12.16 9.59
C GLU A 90 -5.45 -11.05 9.87
N PRO A 91 -5.41 -10.51 11.11
CA PRO A 91 -4.42 -9.51 11.48
C PRO A 91 -3.01 -10.12 11.51
N MET A 92 -2.04 -9.32 11.07
CA MET A 92 -0.62 -9.64 11.19
C MET A 92 -0.05 -9.02 12.47
N ALA A 93 1.00 -9.61 13.05
CA ALA A 93 1.71 -8.99 14.17
C ALA A 93 2.39 -7.68 13.73
N ASP A 94 2.26 -6.63 14.54
CA ASP A 94 2.82 -5.30 14.25
C ASP A 94 4.34 -5.36 13.99
N GLU A 95 5.06 -6.14 14.79
CA GLU A 95 6.51 -6.35 14.62
C GLU A 95 6.87 -6.97 13.25
N LEU A 96 6.02 -7.85 12.71
CA LEU A 96 6.23 -8.42 11.38
C LEU A 96 5.97 -7.37 10.29
N THR A 97 4.99 -6.48 10.49
CA THR A 97 4.76 -5.38 9.55
C THR A 97 5.96 -4.43 9.47
N ASP A 98 6.57 -4.09 10.60
CA ASP A 98 7.79 -3.28 10.66
C ASP A 98 8.97 -3.98 9.98
N GLU A 99 9.15 -5.30 10.17
CA GLU A 99 10.20 -6.07 9.51
C GLU A 99 9.98 -6.20 7.99
N ILE A 100 8.73 -6.22 7.53
CA ILE A 100 8.41 -6.19 6.09
C ILE A 100 8.75 -4.84 5.49
N GLU A 101 8.38 -3.73 6.15
CA GLU A 101 8.69 -2.37 5.68
C GLU A 101 10.20 -2.07 5.72
N ALA A 102 10.91 -2.57 6.75
CA ALA A 102 12.37 -2.52 6.83
C ALA A 102 13.07 -3.41 5.76
N GLY A 103 12.33 -4.33 5.14
CA GLY A 103 12.82 -5.21 4.09
C GLY A 103 13.57 -6.45 4.58
N THR A 104 13.60 -6.73 5.88
CA THR A 104 14.20 -7.96 6.42
C THR A 104 13.33 -9.19 6.14
N ALA A 105 12.01 -9.03 6.21
CA ALA A 105 11.02 -10.08 5.94
C ALA A 105 10.29 -9.89 4.59
N GLY A 106 10.81 -9.00 3.73
CA GLY A 106 10.14 -8.56 2.51
C GLY A 106 10.21 -9.52 1.31
N PRO A 107 9.73 -9.07 0.13
CA PRO A 107 9.74 -9.86 -1.11
C PRO A 107 11.14 -10.20 -1.63
N LYS A 108 12.15 -9.38 -1.30
CA LYS A 108 13.53 -9.50 -1.81
C LYS A 108 14.38 -10.49 -1.00
N THR A 109 13.93 -10.85 0.21
CA THR A 109 14.61 -11.81 1.07
C THR A 109 14.51 -13.21 0.49
N ASP A 110 15.56 -14.03 0.66
CA ASP A 110 15.53 -15.42 0.20
C ASP A 110 14.33 -16.15 0.84
N PRO A 111 13.54 -16.92 0.06
CA PRO A 111 12.37 -17.60 0.57
C PRO A 111 12.64 -18.49 1.79
N LYS A 112 13.83 -19.11 1.90
CA LYS A 112 14.16 -19.97 3.05
C LYS A 112 14.38 -19.17 4.32
N GLU A 113 15.08 -18.04 4.20
CA GLU A 113 15.30 -17.12 5.31
C GLU A 113 13.98 -16.50 5.77
N ARG A 114 13.12 -16.13 4.82
CA ARG A 114 11.78 -15.63 5.12
C ARG A 114 10.92 -16.65 5.85
N ILE A 115 10.85 -17.90 5.38
CA ILE A 115 10.11 -18.97 6.08
C ILE A 115 10.64 -19.16 7.50
N LYS A 116 11.95 -19.06 7.69
CA LYS A 116 12.57 -19.14 9.02
C LYS A 116 12.13 -17.99 9.91
N ILE A 117 12.15 -16.75 9.43
CA ILE A 117 11.69 -15.57 10.17
C ILE A 117 10.21 -15.71 10.56
N PHE A 118 9.35 -16.04 9.60
CA PHE A 118 7.92 -16.21 9.82
C PHE A 118 7.62 -17.32 10.83
N SER A 119 8.28 -18.48 10.73
CA SER A 119 8.02 -19.61 11.63
C SER A 119 8.70 -19.51 13.01
N GLU A 120 9.94 -19.00 13.10
CA GLU A 120 10.67 -18.96 14.38
C GLU A 120 10.31 -17.74 15.23
N LYS A 121 10.03 -16.58 14.63
CA LYS A 121 9.70 -15.36 15.37
C LYS A 121 8.20 -15.14 15.56
N TYR A 122 7.40 -15.52 14.57
CA TYR A 122 5.98 -15.13 14.50
C TYR A 122 5.02 -16.32 14.54
N ASP A 123 5.53 -17.54 14.79
CA ASP A 123 4.74 -18.78 14.93
C ASP A 123 3.85 -19.11 13.72
N TRP A 124 4.25 -18.68 12.52
CA TRP A 124 3.56 -19.08 11.29
C TRP A 124 3.84 -20.54 10.96
N ASP A 125 2.84 -21.22 10.39
CA ASP A 125 3.09 -22.54 9.83
C ASP A 125 4.05 -22.45 8.64
N LYS A 126 5.03 -23.36 8.62
CA LYS A 126 6.06 -23.40 7.56
C LYS A 126 5.43 -23.65 6.19
N THR A 127 4.32 -24.39 6.14
CA THR A 127 3.64 -24.64 4.86
C THR A 127 2.97 -23.38 4.33
N GLU A 128 2.32 -22.59 5.20
CA GLU A 128 1.71 -21.31 4.85
C GLU A 128 2.76 -20.25 4.49
N ALA A 129 3.81 -20.11 5.30
CA ALA A 129 4.92 -19.20 5.02
C ALA A 129 5.63 -19.49 3.68
N SER A 130 5.64 -20.75 3.25
CA SER A 130 6.21 -21.14 1.95
C SER A 130 5.32 -20.79 0.75
N LYS A 131 4.02 -20.61 0.98
CA LYS A 131 2.99 -20.32 -0.02
C LYS A 131 2.59 -18.85 -0.05
N VAL A 132 3.43 -17.97 0.49
CA VAL A 132 3.29 -16.53 0.30
C VAL A 132 3.39 -16.20 -1.19
N TRP A 133 2.30 -15.68 -1.75
CA TRP A 133 2.18 -15.36 -3.17
C TRP A 133 2.73 -13.97 -3.49
N CYS A 134 2.31 -12.95 -2.73
CA CYS A 134 2.77 -11.59 -2.92
C CYS A 134 2.66 -10.74 -1.64
N PHE A 135 3.38 -9.63 -1.67
CA PHE A 135 3.32 -8.55 -0.69
C PHE A 135 2.62 -7.34 -1.33
N GLY A 136 2.00 -6.48 -0.53
CA GLY A 136 1.30 -5.30 -1.05
C GLY A 136 1.11 -4.19 -0.01
N PRO A 137 0.91 -2.93 -0.43
CA PRO A 137 0.90 -2.42 -1.80
C PRO A 137 2.29 -2.43 -2.49
N ASP A 138 2.31 -2.30 -3.82
CA ASP A 138 3.51 -2.16 -4.65
C ASP A 138 4.63 -3.19 -4.44
N THR A 139 4.26 -4.43 -4.13
CA THR A 139 5.16 -5.55 -3.85
C THR A 139 6.00 -5.43 -2.57
N THR A 140 5.97 -4.30 -1.85
CA THR A 140 6.81 -4.08 -0.67
C THR A 140 6.03 -3.76 0.61
N GLY A 141 4.73 -3.50 0.50
CA GLY A 141 3.95 -3.11 1.67
C GLY A 141 3.63 -4.26 2.64
N PRO A 142 3.13 -3.92 3.83
CA PRO A 142 2.92 -4.83 4.96
C PRO A 142 1.65 -5.71 4.85
N ASN A 143 1.15 -5.99 3.65
CA ASN A 143 0.06 -6.94 3.42
C ASN A 143 0.58 -8.16 2.68
N VAL A 144 0.11 -9.35 3.06
CA VAL A 144 0.58 -10.61 2.48
C VAL A 144 -0.61 -11.44 1.99
N VAL A 145 -0.48 -12.01 0.79
CA VAL A 145 -1.44 -12.99 0.27
C VAL A 145 -0.81 -14.37 0.35
N VAL A 146 -1.50 -15.30 1.01
CA VAL A 146 -1.05 -16.68 1.21
C VAL A 146 -1.99 -17.64 0.48
N ASP A 147 -1.43 -18.54 -0.32
CA ASP A 147 -2.20 -19.60 -0.97
C ASP A 147 -2.43 -20.77 0.00
N THR A 148 -3.65 -20.90 0.52
CA THR A 148 -4.08 -22.02 1.37
C THR A 148 -4.91 -23.06 0.61
N THR A 149 -4.98 -22.98 -0.73
CA THR A 149 -5.80 -23.88 -1.53
C THR A 149 -5.23 -25.29 -1.61
N GLN A 150 -6.11 -26.27 -1.86
CA GLN A 150 -5.76 -27.68 -1.98
C GLN A 150 -6.42 -28.29 -3.23
N GLY A 151 -5.63 -28.93 -4.09
CA GLY A 151 -6.13 -29.69 -5.23
C GLY A 151 -6.75 -28.85 -6.36
N VAL A 152 -6.44 -27.55 -6.45
CA VAL A 152 -6.95 -26.66 -7.50
C VAL A 152 -6.08 -26.81 -8.75
N GLN A 153 -6.67 -27.33 -9.83
CA GLN A 153 -6.00 -27.41 -11.12
C GLN A 153 -5.99 -26.03 -11.80
N TYR A 154 -4.91 -25.73 -12.54
CA TYR A 154 -4.72 -24.48 -13.31
C TYR A 154 -4.59 -23.19 -12.47
N LEU A 155 -4.15 -23.30 -11.21
CA LEU A 155 -3.90 -22.14 -10.35
C LEU A 155 -2.56 -21.45 -10.66
N ASN A 156 -1.57 -22.22 -11.15
CA ASN A 156 -0.23 -21.77 -11.51
C ASN A 156 0.11 -22.17 -12.95
#